data_AF-A0A9E7SDI5-F1
#
_entry.id   AF-A0A9E7SDI5-F1
#
_cell.length_a   1.000
_cell.length_b   1.000
_cell.length_c   1.000
_cell.angle_alpha   90.00
_cell.angle_beta   90.00
_cell.angle_gamma   90.00
#
_symmetry.space_group_name_H-M   'P 1'
#
loop_
_entity.id
_entity.type
_entity.pdbx_description
1 polymer ?
#
loop_
_entity_poly.entity_id
_entity_poly.type
_entity_poly.pdbx_seq_one_letter_code
_entity_poly.pdbx_strand_id
1 'polypeptide(L)'
;MERKELRLVFFTLAILMATQPGAIAFANFDAPYGFYKDLSTWILSYLGGAVLLFVYGVITRGGISGKFLGFYGMHILVLLLITYFMIVGEVNPSLSILNLPPLIFLGLFLSILLFIPSVFSPPYYSYDLPLLLAQIGLWIWAFWMLLKLRKFEEEEKFFTIYRIFLGLMLFSIFFGVLKLIEVFR
;
A
#
# COMPACT_ATOMS: atom_id res chain seq x y z
N MET A 1 16.91 15.00 -1.12
CA MET A 1 16.52 13.62 -0.78
C MET A 1 17.57 12.70 -1.34
N GLU A 2 18.28 11.99 -0.47
CA GLU A 2 19.38 11.11 -0.85
C GLU A 2 18.86 9.79 -1.46
N ARG A 3 19.74 9.02 -2.12
CA ARG A 3 19.37 7.73 -2.74
C ARG A 3 18.62 6.80 -1.78
N LYS A 4 19.09 6.68 -0.53
CA LYS A 4 18.48 5.80 0.47
C LYS A 4 17.09 6.27 0.91
N GLU A 5 16.90 7.58 1.04
CA GLU A 5 15.59 8.19 1.33
C GLU A 5 14.62 7.98 0.15
N LEU A 6 15.08 8.21 -1.09
CA LEU A 6 14.33 7.92 -2.32
C LEU A 6 13.90 6.45 -2.40
N ARG A 7 14.80 5.53 -2.06
CA ARG A 7 14.49 4.09 -2.00
C ARG A 7 13.43 3.80 -0.95
N LEU A 8 13.52 4.40 0.24
CA LEU A 8 12.50 4.19 1.28
C LEU A 8 11.12 4.68 0.83
N VAL A 9 11.04 5.86 0.19
CA VAL A 9 9.78 6.37 -0.38
C VAL A 9 9.27 5.42 -1.45
N PHE A 10 10.12 4.97 -2.36
CA PHE A 10 9.73 4.03 -3.41
C PHE A 10 9.18 2.71 -2.83
N PHE A 11 9.86 2.11 -1.85
CA PHE A 11 9.37 0.91 -1.18
C PHE A 11 8.07 1.16 -0.42
N THR A 12 7.89 2.34 0.16
CA THR A 12 6.64 2.71 0.83
C THR A 12 5.47 2.74 -0.15
N LEU A 13 5.66 3.33 -1.32
CA LEU A 13 4.67 3.31 -2.39
C LEU A 13 4.43 1.88 -2.90
N ALA A 14 5.48 1.08 -3.04
CA ALA A 14 5.37 -0.31 -3.46
C ALA A 14 4.53 -1.15 -2.49
N ILE A 15 4.75 -1.01 -1.17
CA ILE A 15 3.92 -1.70 -0.16
C ILE A 15 2.48 -1.23 -0.25
N LEU A 16 2.25 0.09 -0.35
CA LEU A 16 0.89 0.64 -0.44
C LEU A 16 0.15 0.06 -1.66
N MET A 17 0.81 0.00 -2.82
CA MET A 17 0.21 -0.57 -4.03
C MET A 17 0.03 -2.08 -3.95
N ALA A 18 1.03 -2.82 -3.46
CA ALA A 18 0.99 -4.28 -3.38
C ALA A 18 -0.04 -4.77 -2.37
N THR A 19 -0.30 -4.00 -1.31
CA THR A 19 -1.27 -4.41 -0.29
C THR A 19 -2.72 -4.16 -0.68
N GLN A 20 -3.01 -3.28 -1.64
CA GLN A 20 -4.39 -2.93 -1.97
C GLN A 20 -5.23 -4.14 -2.42
N PRO A 21 -4.84 -4.91 -3.46
CA PRO A 21 -5.74 -5.93 -4.01
C PRO A 21 -6.10 -7.01 -2.98
N GLY A 22 -5.09 -7.53 -2.27
CA GLY A 22 -5.31 -8.54 -1.24
C GLY A 22 -6.03 -8.01 -0.01
N ALA A 23 -5.87 -6.73 0.33
CA ALA A 23 -6.60 -6.13 1.44
C ALA A 23 -8.10 -6.02 1.13
N ILE A 24 -8.46 -5.65 -0.10
CA ILE A 24 -9.87 -5.57 -0.53
C ILE A 24 -10.47 -6.98 -0.62
N ALA A 25 -9.72 -7.98 -1.10
CA ALA A 25 -10.19 -9.37 -1.07
C ALA A 25 -10.41 -9.87 0.36
N PHE A 26 -9.51 -9.52 1.28
CA PHE A 26 -9.69 -9.87 2.69
C PHE A 26 -10.92 -9.18 3.29
N ALA A 27 -11.09 -7.88 3.02
CA ALA A 27 -12.21 -7.09 3.53
C ALA A 27 -13.59 -7.65 3.11
N ASN A 28 -13.65 -8.20 1.89
CA ASN A 28 -14.85 -8.73 1.28
C ASN A 28 -14.87 -10.27 1.17
N PHE A 29 -14.07 -10.96 1.99
CA PHE A 29 -13.95 -12.42 1.92
C PHE A 29 -15.30 -13.15 2.12
N ASP A 30 -16.14 -12.62 3.00
CA ASP A 30 -17.45 -13.17 3.35
C ASP A 30 -18.64 -12.45 2.70
N ALA A 31 -18.59 -11.12 2.53
CA ALA A 31 -19.62 -10.32 1.86
C ALA A 31 -19.07 -8.93 1.45
N PRO A 32 -19.76 -8.15 0.59
CA PRO A 32 -19.45 -6.73 0.39
C PRO A 32 -19.86 -5.90 1.62
N TYR A 33 -18.92 -5.15 2.20
CA TYR A 33 -19.18 -4.33 3.40
C TYR A 33 -19.07 -2.83 3.17
N GLY A 34 -18.80 -2.39 1.95
CA GLY A 34 -18.73 -0.99 1.59
C GLY A 34 -17.35 -0.35 1.73
N PHE A 35 -17.23 0.82 1.12
CA PHE A 35 -15.99 1.56 0.92
C PHE A 35 -15.12 1.74 2.18
N TYR A 36 -15.71 2.05 3.34
CA TYR A 36 -14.95 2.33 4.56
C TYR A 36 -14.27 1.08 5.13
N LYS A 37 -14.86 -0.11 5.01
CA LYS A 37 -14.21 -1.37 5.43
C LYS A 37 -13.04 -1.70 4.51
N ASP A 38 -13.18 -1.45 3.21
CA ASP A 38 -12.13 -1.72 2.23
C ASP A 38 -10.95 -0.75 2.40
N LEU A 39 -11.25 0.54 2.58
CA LEU A 39 -10.25 1.57 2.87
C LEU A 39 -9.49 1.29 4.17
N SER A 40 -10.19 0.95 5.27
CA SER A 40 -9.51 0.64 6.54
C SER A 40 -8.65 -0.60 6.44
N THR A 41 -9.15 -1.66 5.81
CA THR A 41 -8.39 -2.89 5.65
C THR A 41 -7.13 -2.66 4.84
N TRP A 42 -7.21 -1.83 3.78
CA TRP A 42 -6.05 -1.42 3.01
C TRP A 42 -5.05 -0.61 3.85
N ILE A 43 -5.49 0.42 4.58
CA ILE A 43 -4.60 1.25 5.40
C ILE A 43 -3.95 0.42 6.53
N LEU A 44 -4.69 -0.47 7.20
CA LEU A 44 -4.16 -1.36 8.23
C LEU A 44 -3.09 -2.30 7.66
N SER A 45 -3.36 -2.89 6.49
CA SER A 45 -2.40 -3.77 5.82
C SER A 45 -1.13 -3.02 5.41
N TYR A 46 -1.29 -1.81 4.88
CA TYR A 46 -0.17 -0.93 4.56
C TYR A 46 0.64 -0.55 5.80
N LEU A 47 -0.01 -0.19 6.91
CA LEU A 47 0.66 0.20 8.16
C LEU A 47 1.59 -0.90 8.67
N GLY A 48 1.19 -2.17 8.56
CA GLY A 48 2.07 -3.30 8.90
C GLY A 48 3.38 -3.25 8.11
N GLY A 49 3.31 -3.04 6.80
CA GLY A 49 4.49 -2.94 5.94
C GLY A 49 5.30 -1.66 6.17
N ALA A 50 4.63 -0.54 6.42
CA ALA A 50 5.27 0.74 6.75
C ALA A 50 6.07 0.65 8.06
N VAL A 51 5.55 -0.03 9.08
CA VAL A 51 6.28 -0.27 10.34
C VAL A 51 7.53 -1.10 10.09
N LEU A 52 7.46 -2.16 9.28
CA LEU A 52 8.63 -2.96 8.91
C LEU A 52 9.69 -2.13 8.18
N LEU A 53 9.27 -1.28 7.23
CA LEU A 53 10.18 -0.36 6.53
C LEU A 53 10.81 0.66 7.47
N PHE A 54 10.06 1.19 8.44
CA PHE A 54 10.59 2.10 9.43
C PHE A 54 11.66 1.43 10.29
N VAL A 55 11.37 0.23 10.82
CA VAL A 55 12.33 -0.57 11.60
C VAL A 55 13.58 -0.85 10.78
N TYR A 56 13.43 -1.27 9.51
CA TYR A 56 14.54 -1.47 8.60
C TYR A 56 15.37 -0.17 8.40
N GLY A 57 14.72 0.97 8.20
CA GLY A 57 15.37 2.26 8.04
C GLY A 57 16.12 2.73 9.30
N VAL A 58 15.60 2.41 10.49
CA VAL A 58 16.25 2.70 11.78
C VAL A 58 17.48 1.82 11.99
N ILE A 59 17.39 0.52 11.68
CA ILE A 59 18.51 -0.42 11.85
C ILE A 59 19.65 -0.11 10.87
N THR A 60 19.33 0.25 9.62
CA THR A 60 20.31 0.50 8.56
C THR A 60 20.87 1.93 8.52
N ARG A 61 20.72 2.68 9.63
CA ARG A 61 20.84 4.15 9.80
C ARG A 61 22.05 4.89 9.18
N GLY A 62 23.01 4.23 8.55
CA GLY A 62 24.18 4.83 7.90
C GLY A 62 23.90 5.60 6.59
N GLY A 63 22.78 6.31 6.46
CA GLY A 63 22.52 7.19 5.31
C GLY A 63 21.05 7.54 5.05
N ILE A 64 20.22 7.46 6.08
CA ILE A 64 18.88 8.06 6.08
C ILE A 64 18.91 9.13 7.17
N SER A 65 18.54 10.36 6.84
CA SER A 65 18.61 11.45 7.82
C SER A 65 17.64 11.19 8.98
N GLY A 66 18.04 11.57 10.20
CA GLY A 66 17.18 11.46 11.39
C GLY A 66 15.88 12.26 11.25
N LYS A 67 15.94 13.42 10.57
CA LYS A 67 14.76 14.22 10.23
C LYS A 67 13.78 13.43 9.35
N PHE A 68 14.28 12.77 8.30
CA PHE A 68 13.44 11.97 7.42
C PHE A 68 12.79 10.78 8.15
N LEU A 69 13.55 10.06 8.98
CA LEU A 69 12.98 9.00 9.83
C LEU A 69 11.93 9.56 10.80
N GLY A 70 12.16 10.74 11.37
CA GLY A 70 11.18 11.43 12.21
C GLY A 70 9.86 11.71 11.49
N PHE A 71 9.93 12.26 10.27
CA PHE A 71 8.75 12.46 9.43
C PHE A 71 8.05 11.16 9.06
N TYR A 72 8.81 10.11 8.75
CA TYR A 72 8.25 8.80 8.42
C TYR A 72 7.53 8.17 9.62
N GLY A 73 8.10 8.27 10.82
CA GLY A 73 7.45 7.82 12.06
C GLY A 73 6.19 8.63 12.37
N MET A 74 6.21 9.95 12.14
CA MET A 74 5.04 10.80 12.30
C MET A 74 3.92 10.44 11.32
N HIS A 75 4.26 10.13 10.07
CA HIS A 75 3.33 9.62 9.06
C HIS A 75 2.63 8.33 9.52
N ILE A 76 3.38 7.35 10.04
CA ILE A 76 2.82 6.11 10.59
C ILE A 76 1.87 6.42 11.74
N LEU A 77 2.29 7.28 12.68
CA LEU A 77 1.48 7.64 13.84
C LEU A 77 0.16 8.31 13.43
N VAL A 78 0.22 9.29 12.52
CA VAL A 78 -0.96 10.02 12.03
C VAL A 78 -1.93 9.06 11.35
N LEU A 79 -1.45 8.18 10.47
CA LEU A 79 -2.32 7.20 9.83
C LEU A 79 -2.93 6.23 10.84
N LEU A 80 -2.16 5.74 11.81
CA LEU A 80 -2.67 4.84 12.84
C LEU A 80 -3.80 5.50 13.65
N LEU A 81 -3.64 6.77 14.04
CA LEU A 81 -4.66 7.52 14.75
C LEU A 81 -5.91 7.75 13.88
N ILE A 82 -5.72 8.17 12.62
CA ILE A 82 -6.83 8.39 11.69
C ILE A 82 -7.60 7.08 11.46
N THR A 83 -6.91 5.98 11.17
CA THR A 83 -7.54 4.67 10.94
C THR A 83 -8.30 4.19 12.17
N TYR A 84 -7.74 4.38 13.37
CA TYR A 84 -8.43 4.00 14.60
C TYR A 84 -9.70 4.82 14.82
N PHE A 85 -9.58 6.15 14.82
CA PHE A 85 -10.69 7.02 15.19
C PHE A 85 -11.76 7.13 14.12
N MET A 86 -11.38 7.16 12.84
CA MET A 86 -12.32 7.39 11.74
C MET A 86 -12.93 6.10 11.19
N ILE A 87 -12.34 4.93 11.49
CA ILE A 87 -12.78 3.71 10.81
C ILE A 87 -12.93 2.53 11.76
N VAL A 88 -11.89 2.16 12.51
CA VAL A 88 -11.96 0.97 13.38
C VAL A 88 -12.92 1.18 14.56
N GLY A 89 -12.86 2.34 15.22
CA GLY A 89 -13.72 2.65 16.35
C GLY A 89 -15.20 2.78 16.00
N GLU A 90 -15.52 3.23 14.78
CA GLU A 90 -16.91 3.33 14.31
C GLU A 90 -17.44 1.98 13.80
N VAL A 91 -16.64 1.25 13.02
CA VAL A 91 -17.06 -0.03 12.42
C VAL A 91 -17.10 -1.16 13.45
N ASN A 92 -16.21 -1.13 14.45
CA ASN A 92 -16.16 -2.15 15.49
C ASN A 92 -15.79 -1.54 16.86
N PRO A 93 -16.79 -1.00 17.59
CA PRO A 93 -16.58 -0.31 18.87
C PRO A 93 -15.95 -1.19 19.96
N SER A 94 -16.01 -2.52 19.80
CA SER A 94 -15.39 -3.47 20.73
C SER A 94 -13.87 -3.58 20.59
N LEU A 95 -13.29 -3.04 19.51
CA LEU A 95 -11.85 -3.05 19.28
C LEU A 95 -11.15 -1.89 20.01
N SER A 96 -10.31 -2.26 20.97
CA SER A 96 -9.39 -1.33 21.62
C SER A 96 -8.22 -0.95 20.71
N ILE A 97 -7.66 0.24 20.91
CA ILE A 97 -6.43 0.69 20.24
C ILE A 97 -5.25 -0.28 20.46
N LEU A 98 -5.26 -1.00 21.60
CA LEU A 98 -4.26 -2.02 21.92
C LEU A 98 -4.30 -3.23 20.99
N ASN A 99 -5.41 -3.41 20.27
CA ASN A 99 -5.58 -4.50 19.31
C ASN A 99 -4.96 -4.14 17.94
N LEU A 100 -4.58 -2.88 17.70
CA LEU A 100 -4.07 -2.45 16.40
C LEU A 100 -2.75 -3.10 16.00
N PRO A 101 -1.72 -3.23 16.87
CA PRO A 101 -0.45 -3.83 16.47
C PRO A 101 -0.59 -5.25 15.87
N PRO A 102 -1.29 -6.22 16.50
CA PRO A 102 -1.48 -7.52 15.87
C PRO A 102 -2.35 -7.44 14.60
N LEU A 103 -3.34 -6.54 14.55
CA LEU A 103 -4.21 -6.39 13.38
C LEU A 103 -3.49 -5.86 12.14
N ILE A 104 -2.57 -4.89 12.29
CA ILE A 104 -1.83 -4.35 11.13
C ILE A 104 -0.91 -5.41 10.50
N PHE A 105 -0.30 -6.28 11.31
CA PHE A 105 0.55 -7.36 10.80
C PHE A 105 -0.27 -8.52 10.23
N LEU A 106 -1.41 -8.84 10.85
CA LEU A 106 -2.35 -9.81 10.28
C LEU A 106 -2.90 -9.32 8.92
N GLY A 107 -3.31 -8.06 8.85
CA GLY A 107 -3.78 -7.43 7.62
C GLY A 107 -2.71 -7.48 6.52
N LEU A 108 -1.48 -7.09 6.84
CA LEU A 108 -0.35 -7.20 5.91
C LEU A 108 -0.17 -8.64 5.41
N PHE A 109 -0.16 -9.61 6.32
CA PHE A 109 0.03 -11.02 5.98
C PHE A 109 -1.07 -11.53 5.04
N LEU A 110 -2.34 -11.30 5.38
CA LEU A 110 -3.48 -11.73 4.57
C LEU A 110 -3.53 -11.01 3.23
N SER A 111 -3.20 -9.73 3.21
CA SER A 111 -3.10 -8.95 1.98
C SER A 111 -2.03 -9.50 1.03
N ILE A 112 -0.86 -9.87 1.54
CA ILE A 112 0.19 -10.51 0.73
C ILE A 112 -0.26 -11.90 0.24
N LEU A 113 -0.85 -12.70 1.12
CA LEU A 113 -1.35 -14.04 0.79
C LEU A 113 -2.39 -14.00 -0.34
N LEU A 114 -3.31 -13.04 -0.26
CA LEU A 114 -4.41 -12.87 -1.22
C LEU A 114 -4.02 -12.05 -2.44
N PHE A 115 -2.82 -11.46 -2.50
CA PHE A 115 -2.41 -10.61 -3.61
C PHE A 115 -2.61 -11.28 -4.97
N ILE A 116 -2.05 -12.48 -5.17
CA ILE A 116 -2.12 -13.18 -6.46
C ILE A 116 -3.57 -13.50 -6.83
N PRO A 117 -4.38 -14.18 -5.98
CA PRO A 117 -5.80 -14.40 -6.28
C PRO A 117 -6.56 -13.13 -6.63
N SER A 118 -6.36 -12.04 -5.86
CA SER A 118 -7.09 -10.78 -6.03
C SER A 118 -6.73 -10.04 -7.31
N VAL A 119 -5.52 -10.30 -7.81
CA VAL A 119 -5.02 -9.72 -9.06
C VAL A 119 -5.66 -10.40 -10.28
N PHE A 120 -5.98 -11.70 -10.17
CA PHE A 120 -6.67 -12.46 -11.23
C PHE A 120 -8.19 -12.49 -11.09
N SER A 121 -8.72 -12.29 -9.89
CA SER A 121 -10.14 -12.19 -9.59
C SER A 121 -10.38 -10.94 -8.75
N PRO A 122 -10.49 -9.75 -9.38
CA PRO A 122 -10.52 -8.48 -8.67
C PRO A 122 -11.79 -8.34 -7.81
N PRO A 123 -11.65 -8.19 -6.48
CA PRO A 123 -12.75 -8.16 -5.51
C PRO A 123 -13.43 -6.79 -5.40
N TYR A 124 -13.42 -5.98 -6.47
CA TYR A 124 -13.92 -4.61 -6.42
C TYR A 124 -15.41 -4.53 -6.71
N TYR A 125 -16.08 -3.63 -6.01
CA TYR A 125 -17.48 -3.25 -6.17
C TYR A 125 -17.62 -1.81 -6.69
N SER A 126 -18.85 -1.39 -6.99
CA SER A 126 -19.14 -0.04 -7.52
C SER A 126 -18.69 1.10 -6.63
N TYR A 127 -18.70 0.90 -5.32
CA TYR A 127 -18.23 1.89 -4.35
C TYR A 127 -16.70 2.00 -4.25
N ASP A 128 -15.93 1.09 -4.87
CA ASP A 128 -14.46 1.07 -4.79
C ASP A 128 -13.76 1.91 -5.86
N LEU A 129 -14.52 2.58 -6.73
CA LEU A 129 -13.96 3.50 -7.73
C LEU A 129 -12.92 4.46 -7.13
N PRO A 130 -13.13 5.11 -5.96
CA PRO A 130 -12.13 6.00 -5.40
C PRO A 130 -10.82 5.29 -5.01
N LEU A 131 -10.89 4.02 -4.58
CA LEU A 131 -9.71 3.21 -4.25
C LEU A 131 -8.91 2.87 -5.51
N LEU A 132 -9.60 2.52 -6.60
CA LEU A 132 -8.98 2.28 -7.91
C LEU A 132 -8.30 3.53 -8.46
N LEU A 133 -8.95 4.70 -8.36
CA LEU A 133 -8.35 5.97 -8.77
C LEU A 133 -7.12 6.33 -7.93
N ALA A 134 -7.19 6.12 -6.61
CA ALA A 134 -6.04 6.30 -5.72
C ALA A 134 -4.88 5.38 -6.12
N GLN A 135 -5.15 4.11 -6.43
CA GLN A 135 -4.14 3.15 -6.89
C GLN A 135 -3.44 3.61 -8.17
N ILE A 136 -4.19 4.12 -9.15
CA ILE A 136 -3.62 4.67 -10.38
C ILE A 136 -2.72 5.88 -10.08
N GLY A 137 -3.16 6.79 -9.20
CA GLY A 137 -2.34 7.92 -8.75
C GLY A 137 -1.04 7.48 -8.08
N LEU A 138 -1.09 6.44 -7.25
CA LEU A 138 0.09 5.84 -6.61
C LEU A 138 1.05 5.23 -7.63
N TRP A 139 0.55 4.56 -8.67
CA TRP A 139 1.38 4.04 -9.77
C TRP A 139 2.12 5.15 -10.50
N ILE A 140 1.43 6.25 -10.84
CA ILE A 140 2.05 7.41 -11.48
C ILE A 140 3.15 7.99 -10.59
N TRP A 141 2.87 8.12 -9.29
CA TRP A 141 3.85 8.66 -8.35
C TRP A 141 5.05 7.72 -8.17
N ALA A 142 4.82 6.43 -8.03
CA ALA A 142 5.88 5.42 -7.92
C ALA A 142 6.73 5.36 -9.18
N PHE A 143 6.13 5.51 -10.36
CA PHE A 143 6.86 5.62 -11.63
C PHE A 143 7.76 6.87 -11.66
N TRP A 144 7.24 8.02 -11.25
CA TRP A 144 8.05 9.24 -11.14
C TRP A 144 9.20 9.09 -10.14
N MET A 145 8.97 8.41 -9.02
CA MET A 145 9.99 8.08 -8.03
C MET A 145 11.07 7.15 -8.60
N LEU A 146 10.67 6.16 -9.40
CA LEU A 146 11.59 5.28 -10.11
C LEU A 146 12.48 6.07 -11.09
N LEU A 147 11.90 6.99 -11.86
CA LEU A 147 12.68 7.87 -12.75
C LEU A 147 13.70 8.72 -12.00
N LYS A 148 13.38 9.17 -10.79
CA LYS A 148 14.35 9.86 -9.91
C LYS A 148 15.46 8.94 -9.42
N LEU A 149 15.13 7.69 -9.08
CA LEU A 149 16.10 6.68 -8.66
C LEU A 149 17.09 6.31 -9.77
N ARG A 150 16.69 6.42 -11.05
CA ARG A 150 17.57 6.19 -12.22
C ARG A 150 18.93 6.89 -12.09
N LYS A 151 18.94 8.11 -11.55
CA LYS A 151 20.17 8.93 -11.39
C LYS A 151 21.23 8.29 -10.49
N PHE A 152 20.87 7.26 -9.73
CA PHE A 152 21.69 6.63 -8.71
C PHE A 152 21.93 5.13 -8.94
N GLU A 153 21.33 4.55 -9.98
CA GLU A 153 21.44 3.12 -10.29
C GLU A 153 22.28 2.93 -11.55
N GLU A 154 23.03 1.83 -11.59
CA GLU A 154 23.69 1.38 -12.83
C GLU A 154 22.62 1.11 -13.90
N GLU A 155 22.89 1.48 -15.15
CA GLU A 155 21.89 1.42 -16.22
C GLU A 155 21.26 0.04 -16.37
N GLU A 156 22.07 -1.02 -16.29
CA GLU A 156 21.60 -2.40 -16.44
C GLU A 156 20.64 -2.83 -15.30
N LYS A 157 21.01 -2.54 -14.04
CA LYS A 157 20.14 -2.80 -12.87
C LYS A 157 18.85 -1.98 -12.95
N PHE A 158 18.96 -0.73 -13.40
CA PHE A 158 17.80 0.14 -13.57
C PHE A 158 16.83 -0.43 -14.62
N PHE A 159 17.33 -0.90 -15.77
CA PHE A 159 16.48 -1.48 -16.81
C PHE A 159 15.71 -2.71 -16.34
N THR A 160 16.32 -3.59 -15.55
CA THR A 160 15.61 -4.76 -14.99
C THR A 160 14.52 -4.32 -14.01
N ILE A 161 14.83 -3.42 -13.08
CA ILE A 161 13.83 -2.89 -12.12
C ILE A 161 12.69 -2.20 -12.88
N TYR A 162 13.03 -1.41 -13.90
CA TYR A 162 12.08 -0.71 -14.75
C TYR A 162 11.14 -1.67 -15.47
N ARG A 163 11.65 -2.75 -16.07
CA ARG A 163 10.82 -3.74 -16.76
C ARG A 163 9.85 -4.44 -15.82
N ILE A 164 10.33 -4.88 -14.64
CA ILE A 164 9.48 -5.52 -13.63
C ILE A 164 8.40 -4.55 -13.16
N PHE A 165 8.80 -3.32 -12.82
CA PHE A 165 7.87 -2.30 -12.34
C PHE A 165 6.82 -1.92 -13.39
N LEU A 166 7.25 -1.70 -14.63
CA LEU A 166 6.36 -1.40 -15.75
C LEU A 166 5.39 -2.56 -16.00
N GLY A 167 5.87 -3.80 -15.96
CA GLY A 167 5.04 -4.99 -16.09
C GLY A 167 3.96 -5.05 -15.01
N LEU A 168 4.32 -4.87 -13.73
CA LEU A 168 3.36 -4.85 -12.62
C LEU A 168 2.35 -3.69 -12.72
N MET A 169 2.82 -2.50 -13.13
CA MET A 169 1.97 -1.33 -13.30
C MET A 169 0.96 -1.54 -14.42
N LEU A 170 1.41 -1.97 -15.60
CA LEU A 170 0.53 -2.25 -16.75
C LEU A 170 -0.46 -3.36 -16.42
N PHE A 171 -0.01 -4.42 -15.73
CA PHE A 171 -0.88 -5.48 -15.26
C PHE A 171 -1.97 -4.92 -14.33
N SER A 172 -1.58 -4.17 -13.30
CA SER A 172 -2.52 -3.60 -12.33
C SER A 172 -3.51 -2.63 -12.97
N ILE A 173 -3.07 -1.78 -13.91
CA ILE A 173 -3.94 -0.85 -14.64
C ILE A 173 -4.91 -1.63 -15.52
N PHE A 174 -4.43 -2.64 -16.26
CA PHE A 174 -5.26 -3.43 -17.16
C PHE A 174 -6.41 -4.13 -16.42
N PHE A 175 -6.11 -4.85 -15.33
CA PHE A 175 -7.13 -5.52 -14.54
C PHE A 175 -8.03 -4.53 -13.77
N GLY A 176 -7.48 -3.41 -13.30
CA GLY A 176 -8.27 -2.33 -12.70
C GLY A 176 -9.28 -1.74 -13.69
N VAL A 177 -8.85 -1.46 -14.93
CA VAL A 177 -9.73 -0.94 -15.99
C VAL A 177 -10.77 -1.97 -16.43
N LEU A 178 -10.38 -3.24 -16.59
CA LEU A 178 -11.34 -4.31 -16.88
C LEU A 178 -12.43 -4.38 -15.81
N LYS A 179 -12.04 -4.27 -14.54
CA LYS A 179 -13.01 -4.30 -13.44
C LYS A 179 -13.90 -3.06 -13.41
N LEU A 180 -13.36 -1.88 -13.70
CA LEU A 180 -14.18 -0.67 -13.89
C LEU A 180 -15.25 -0.90 -14.96
N ILE A 181 -14.88 -1.48 -16.12
CA ILE A 181 -15.82 -1.75 -17.20
C ILE A 181 -16.90 -2.76 -16.78
N GLU A 182 -16.54 -3.78 -16.00
CA GLU A 182 -17.48 -4.77 -15.47
C GLU A 182 -18.46 -4.15 -14.47
N VAL A 183 -17.96 -3.29 -13.58
CA VAL A 183 -18.72 -2.66 -12.50
C VAL A 183 -19.71 -1.60 -13.01
N PHE A 184 -19.41 -0.94 -14.13
CA PHE A 184 -20.28 0.08 -14.75
C PHE A 184 -21.15 -0.45 -15.90
N ARG A 185 -21.21 -1.77 -16.10
CA ARG A 185 -22.17 -2.44 -16.99
C ARG A 185 -23.43 -2.86 -16.24
#